data_AF-A0A9K3DB18-F1
#
_entry.id   AF-A0A9K3DB18-F1
#
_cell.length_a   1.000
_cell.length_b   1.000
_cell.length_c   1.000
_cell.angle_alpha   90.00
_cell.angle_beta   90.00
_cell.angle_gamma   90.00
#
_symmetry.space_group_name_H-M   'P 1'
#
loop_
_entity.id
_entity.type
_entity.pdbx_description
1 polymer ?
#
loop_
_entity_poly.entity_id
_entity_poly.type
_entity_poly.pdbx_seq_one_letter_code
_entity_poly.pdbx_strand_id
1 'polypeptide(L)' 'MEDIQNINRLREPPHDGAMNDLLWSDPETISGYDQSPRGAGFLFGRDVVEQFLHRNDFSLIVRAHQIMNK' A
#
# COMPACT_ATOMS: atom_id res chain seq x y z
N MET A 1 -9.65 7.40 4.33
CA MET A 1 -10.30 6.12 4.67
C MET A 1 -11.54 5.83 3.85
N GLU A 2 -12.36 6.84 3.54
CA GLU A 2 -13.55 6.70 2.68
C GLU A 2 -13.24 6.03 1.33
N ASP A 3 -12.11 6.40 0.68
CA ASP A 3 -11.69 5.82 -0.59
C ASP A 3 -11.58 4.28 -0.55
N ILE A 4 -11.06 3.73 0.55
CA ILE A 4 -10.90 2.28 0.74
C ILE A 4 -12.27 1.61 0.98
N GLN A 5 -13.16 2.27 1.72
CA GLN A 5 -14.49 1.74 2.04
C GLN A 5 -15.37 1.62 0.79
N ASN A 6 -15.15 2.48 -0.20
CA ASN A 6 -15.91 2.53 -1.43
C ASN A 6 -15.40 1.57 -2.53
N ILE A 7 -14.34 0.80 -2.28
CA ILE A 7 -13.84 -0.20 -3.23
C ILE A 7 -14.85 -1.35 -3.36
N ASN A 8 -15.35 -1.58 -4.58
CA ASN A 8 -16.10 -2.80 -4.89
C ASN A 8 -15.16 -4.01 -4.90
N ARG A 9 -15.06 -4.70 -3.77
CA ARG A 9 -14.12 -5.81 -3.53
C ARG A 9 -14.66 -7.21 -3.85
N LEU A 10 -15.94 -7.35 -4.22
CA LEU A 10 -16.55 -8.65 -4.53
C LEU A 10 -16.31 -9.02 -6.00
N ARG A 11 -15.03 -9.09 -6.37
CA ARG A 11 -14.54 -9.34 -7.73
C ARG A 11 -13.11 -9.86 -7.67
N GLU A 12 -12.64 -10.39 -8.81
CA GLU A 12 -11.21 -10.61 -9.00
C GLU A 12 -10.46 -9.27 -8.86
N PRO A 13 -9.34 -9.22 -8.11
CA PRO A 13 -8.51 -8.04 -8.06
C PRO A 13 -8.11 -7.59 -9.48
N PRO A 14 -8.31 -6.31 -9.83
CA PRO A 14 -7.78 -5.77 -11.07
C PRO A 14 -6.25 -5.83 -11.11
N HIS A 15 -5.66 -5.69 -12.29
CA HIS A 15 -4.20 -5.58 -12.46
C HIS A 15 -3.65 -4.19 -12.07
N ASP A 16 -4.52 -3.21 -11.84
CA ASP A 16 -4.19 -1.83 -11.50
C ASP A 16 -5.21 -1.21 -10.51
N GLY A 17 -4.87 -0.03 -9.99
CA GLY A 17 -5.72 0.76 -9.12
C GLY A 17 -5.74 0.31 -7.64
N ALA A 18 -6.56 1.00 -6.84
CA ALA A 18 -6.46 0.94 -5.38
C ALA A 18 -6.56 -0.47 -4.78
N MET A 19 -7.41 -1.36 -5.33
CA MET A 19 -7.51 -2.74 -4.83
C MET A 19 -6.22 -3.53 -5.09
N ASN A 20 -5.62 -3.37 -6.26
CA ASN A 20 -4.34 -3.98 -6.60
C ASN A 20 -3.23 -3.43 -5.70
N ASP A 21 -3.18 -2.11 -5.54
CA ASP A 21 -2.13 -1.44 -4.78
C ASP A 21 -2.19 -1.78 -3.28
N LEU A 22 -3.39 -1.94 -2.71
CA LEU A 22 -3.57 -2.40 -1.33
C LEU A 22 -3.05 -3.83 -1.10
N LEU A 23 -3.07 -4.68 -2.12
CA LEU A 23 -2.67 -6.08 -2.02
C LEU A 23 -1.18 -6.32 -2.33
N TRP A 24 -0.58 -5.50 -3.20
CA TRP A 24 0.74 -5.78 -3.79
C TRP A 24 1.83 -4.75 -3.51
N SER A 25 1.49 -3.59 -2.92
CA SER A 25 2.49 -2.57 -2.62
C SER A 25 3.35 -2.91 -1.41
N ASP A 26 4.61 -2.47 -1.41
CA ASP A 26 5.61 -2.76 -0.38
C ASP A 26 6.33 -1.50 0.14
N PRO A 27 6.70 -1.47 1.43
CA PRO A 27 7.60 -0.44 1.94
C PRO A 27 9.03 -0.63 1.40
N GLU A 28 9.72 0.48 1.15
CA GLU A 28 11.15 0.50 0.81
C GLU A 28 11.84 1.77 1.34
N THR A 29 13.17 1.75 1.41
CA THR A 29 14.06 2.87 1.78
C THR A 29 14.18 3.89 0.64
N ILE A 30 13.05 4.42 0.20
CA ILE A 30 12.91 5.48 -0.83
C ILE A 30 12.10 6.66 -0.27
N SER A 31 12.04 7.76 -1.03
CA SER A 31 11.06 8.85 -0.80
C SER A 31 9.95 8.76 -1.84
N GLY A 32 8.72 9.01 -1.42
CA GLY A 32 7.55 8.97 -2.30
C GLY A 32 7.21 7.54 -2.72
N TYR A 33 6.93 7.38 -4.01
CA TYR A 33 6.53 6.11 -4.62
C TYR A 33 7.48 5.74 -5.77
N ASP A 34 7.67 4.44 -5.99
CA ASP A 34 8.38 3.90 -7.16
C ASP A 34 7.69 2.62 -7.68
N GLN A 35 8.04 2.18 -8.88
CA GLN A 35 7.48 0.97 -9.47
C GLN A 35 7.90 -0.27 -8.69
N SER A 36 6.92 -1.13 -8.40
CA SER A 36 7.17 -2.39 -7.72
C SER A 36 7.87 -3.39 -8.64
N PRO A 37 8.96 -4.05 -8.18
CA PRO A 37 9.59 -5.13 -8.93
C PRO A 37 8.71 -6.38 -9.03
N ARG A 38 7.55 -6.41 -8.35
CA ARG A 38 6.56 -7.49 -8.45
C ARG A 38 5.76 -7.46 -9.75
N GLY A 39 5.83 -6.35 -10.50
CA GLY A 39 4.96 -6.11 -11.66
C GLY A 39 3.52 -5.73 -11.29
N ALA A 40 3.23 -5.48 -10.00
CA ALA A 40 1.95 -5.00 -9.48
C ALA A 40 2.18 -4.16 -8.21
N GLY A 41 1.35 -3.13 -8.01
CA GLY A 41 1.49 -2.17 -6.92
C GLY A 41 2.70 -1.26 -7.04
N PHE A 42 3.05 -0.60 -5.93
CA PHE A 42 4.16 0.34 -5.84
C PHE A 42 5.07 0.04 -4.66
N LEU A 43 6.31 0.49 -4.74
CA LEU A 43 7.13 0.72 -3.56
C LEU A 43 6.71 2.05 -2.93
N PHE A 44 6.69 2.14 -1.61
CA PHE A 44 6.38 3.38 -0.89
C PHE A 44 7.37 3.67 0.24
N GLY A 45 7.73 4.94 0.36
CA GLY A 45 8.64 5.45 1.38
C GLY A 45 7.99 5.72 2.74
N ARG A 46 8.82 6.03 3.73
CA ARG A 46 8.36 6.43 5.08
C ARG A 46 7.51 7.70 5.05
N ASP A 47 7.88 8.66 4.21
CA ASP A 47 7.17 9.94 4.04
C ASP A 47 5.71 9.75 3.60
N VAL A 48 5.47 8.77 2.72
CA VAL A 48 4.12 8.37 2.31
C VAL A 48 3.32 7.82 3.49
N VAL A 49 3.94 6.94 4.29
CA VAL A 49 3.29 6.34 5.48
C VAL A 49 2.93 7.42 6.50
N GLU A 50 3.86 8.32 6.81
CA GLU A 50 3.64 9.43 7.75
C GLU A 50 2.51 10.36 7.29
N GLN A 51 2.47 10.70 6.01
CA GLN A 51 1.38 11.50 5.44
C GLN A 51 0.03 10.79 5.54
N PHE A 52 -0.01 9.48 5.23
CA PHE A 52 -1.22 8.68 5.33
C PHE A 52 -1.73 8.60 6.78
N LEU A 53 -0.84 8.30 7.71
CA LEU A 53 -1.16 8.20 9.14
C LEU A 53 -1.69 9.53 9.69
N HIS A 54 -1.00 10.63 9.42
CA HIS A 54 -1.41 11.97 9.85
C HIS A 54 -2.77 12.36 9.25
N ARG A 55 -2.98 12.13 7.94
CA ARG A 55 -4.24 12.48 7.28
C ARG A 55 -5.44 11.71 7.83
N ASN A 56 -5.25 10.49 8.30
CA ASN A 56 -6.33 9.61 8.75
C ASN A 56 -6.39 9.44 10.28
N ASP A 57 -5.62 10.23 11.04
CA ASP A 57 -5.55 10.18 12.51
C ASP A 57 -5.22 8.77 13.04
N PHE A 58 -4.20 8.14 12.45
CA PHE A 58 -3.71 6.82 12.84
C PHE A 58 -2.26 6.87 13.33
N SER A 59 -1.88 5.87 14.12
CA SER A 59 -0.54 5.75 14.68
C SER A 59 0.31 4.66 14.03
N LEU A 60 -0.30 3.69 13.33
CA LEU A 60 0.40 2.51 12.83
C LEU A 60 -0.29 1.91 11.60
N ILE A 61 0.50 1.48 10.62
CA ILE A 61 0.07 0.55 9.56
C ILE A 61 0.65 -0.83 9.90
N VAL A 62 -0.23 -1.82 10.05
CA VAL A 62 0.17 -3.24 10.19
C VAL A 62 -0.07 -3.94 8.86
N ARG A 63 0.93 -4.66 8.36
CA ARG A 63 0.86 -5.37 7.07
C ARG A 63 1.59 -6.73 7.12
N ALA A 64 1.33 -7.55 6.10
CA ALA A 64 2.06 -8.76 5.73
C ALA A 64 2.53 -8.64 4.27
N HIS A 65 2.95 -9.72 3.60
CA HIS A 65 3.31 -9.85 2.18
C HIS A 65 4.81 -10.10 1.90
N GLN A 66 5.72 -9.39 2.57
CA GLN A 66 7.16 -9.66 2.50
C GLN A 66 7.57 -10.71 3.55
N ILE A 67 8.40 -11.67 3.14
CA ILE A 67 9.05 -12.60 4.05
C ILE A 67 10.10 -11.82 4.84
N MET A 68 10.01 -11.90 6.17
CA MET A 68 11.03 -11.36 7.08
C MET A 68 11.83 -12.54 7.65
N ASN A 69 13.12 -12.56 7.36
CA ASN A 69 14.02 -13.51 8.01
C ASN A 69 14.33 -13.01 9.43
N LYS A 70 14.38 -13.96 10.38
CA LYS A 70 14.74 -13.70 11.77
C LYS A 70 16.24 -13.65 11.96
#